data_AF-A0A2S2E473-F1
#
_entry.id   AF-A0A2S2E473-F1
#
_cell.length_a   1.000
_cell.length_b   1.000
_cell.length_c   1.000
_cell.angle_alpha   90.00
_cell.angle_beta   90.00
_cell.angle_gamma   90.00
#
_symmetry.space_group_name_H-M   'P 1'
#
loop_
_entity.id
_entity.type
_entity.pdbx_description
1 polymer ?
#
loop_
_entity_poly.entity_id
_entity_poly.type
_entity_poly.pdbx_seq_one_letter_code
_entity_poly.pdbx_strand_id
1 'polypeptide(L)' 'MQELETIVEQMEAGELPLEEALQRFERGIALTQQGQQKLQQAEQKVKMLLAEQGQENLVDFEPEQ' A
#
# COMPACT_ATOMS: atom_id res chain seq x y z
N MET A 1 6.95 39.73 -4.25
CA MET A 1 5.55 39.60 -4.72
C MET A 1 5.43 38.56 -5.83
N GLN A 2 6.39 38.49 -6.77
CA GLN A 2 6.41 37.48 -7.85
C GLN A 2 6.28 36.02 -7.39
N GLU A 3 6.92 35.64 -6.28
CA GLU A 3 6.87 34.26 -5.79
C GLU A 3 5.47 33.84 -5.33
N LEU A 4 4.68 34.79 -4.81
CA LEU A 4 3.30 34.55 -4.41
C LEU A 4 2.38 34.43 -5.63
N GLU A 5 2.59 35.25 -6.66
CA GLU A 5 1.85 35.18 -7.93
C GLU A 5 2.11 33.86 -8.68
N THR A 6 3.36 33.38 -8.67
CA THR A 6 3.72 32.08 -9.28
C THR A 6 3.04 30.90 -8.57
N ILE A 7 2.94 30.97 -7.24
CA ILE A 7 2.25 29.93 -6.46
C ILE A 7 0.74 29.97 -6.73
N VAL A 8 0.15 31.17 -6.86
CA VAL A 8 -1.28 31.34 -7.17
C VAL A 8 -1.61 30.86 -8.60
N GLU A 9 -0.78 31.15 -9.60
CA GLU A 9 -0.92 30.63 -10.97
C GLU A 9 -0.85 29.09 -11.03
N GLN A 10 0.05 28.47 -10.26
CA GLN A 10 0.15 27.00 -10.19
C GLN A 10 -1.08 26.36 -9.53
N MET A 11 -1.74 27.09 -8.63
CA MET A 11 -2.97 26.64 -7.97
C MET A 11 -4.21 26.87 -8.86
N GLU A 12 -4.25 27.94 -9.66
CA GLU A 12 -5.34 28.22 -10.62
C GLU A 12 -5.30 27.31 -11.86
N ALA A 13 -4.14 26.74 -12.20
CA ALA A 13 -3.99 25.79 -13.32
C ALA A 13 -4.66 24.42 -13.11
N GLY A 14 -5.13 24.12 -11.89
CA GLY A 14 -6.25 23.21 -11.60
C GLY A 14 -6.11 21.70 -11.86
N GLU A 15 -5.22 21.23 -12.74
CA GLU A 15 -5.19 19.82 -13.16
C GLU A 15 -3.95 19.04 -12.67
N LEU A 16 -2.86 19.74 -12.38
CA LEU A 16 -1.61 19.12 -11.92
C LEU A 16 -1.68 18.52 -10.48
N PRO A 17 -2.24 19.20 -9.47
CA PRO A 17 -2.25 18.65 -8.11
C PRO A 17 -3.23 17.48 -7.95
N LEU A 18 -4.34 17.46 -8.70
CA LEU A 18 -5.31 16.37 -8.63
C LEU A 18 -4.83 15.12 -9.37
N GLU A 19 -4.30 15.27 -10.59
CA GLU A 19 -3.77 14.14 -11.34
C GLU A 19 -2.58 13.51 -10.60
N GLU A 20 -1.68 14.33 -10.04
CA GLU A 20 -0.56 13.82 -9.24
C GLU A 20 -1.03 13.14 -7.95
N ALA A 21 -2.04 13.70 -7.27
CA ALA A 21 -2.65 13.08 -6.10
C ALA A 21 -3.30 11.73 -6.43
N LEU A 22 -3.99 11.63 -7.57
CA LEU A 22 -4.58 10.38 -8.06
C LEU A 22 -3.52 9.34 -8.40
N GLN A 23 -2.45 9.72 -9.11
CA GLN A 23 -1.33 8.80 -9.41
C GLN A 23 -0.66 8.29 -8.14
N ARG A 24 -0.44 9.17 -7.14
CA ARG A 24 0.11 8.78 -5.83
C ARG A 24 -0.84 7.84 -5.07
N PHE A 25 -2.14 8.10 -5.13
CA PHE A 25 -3.16 7.25 -4.52
C PHE A 25 -3.22 5.86 -5.18
N GLU A 26 -3.29 5.79 -6.51
CA GLU A 26 -3.26 4.54 -7.27
C GLU A 26 -2.00 3.73 -6.96
N ARG A 27 -0.84 4.39 -6.89
CA ARG A 27 0.42 3.75 -6.48
C ARG A 27 0.36 3.22 -5.05
N GLY A 28 -0.24 3.96 -4.12
CA GLY A 28 -0.46 3.53 -2.74
C GLY A 28 -1.34 2.28 -2.64
N ILE A 29 -2.42 2.22 -3.43
CA ILE A 29 -3.30 1.06 -3.53
C ILE A 29 -2.55 -0.15 -4.10
N ALA A 30 -1.80 0.03 -5.19
CA ALA A 30 -1.02 -1.04 -5.80
C ALA A 30 0.03 -1.62 -4.83
N LEU A 31 0.74 -0.76 -4.09
CA LEU A 31 1.72 -1.20 -3.08
C LEU A 31 1.05 -1.97 -1.94
N THR A 32 -0.12 -1.53 -1.49
CA THR A 32 -0.88 -2.22 -0.43
C THR A 32 -1.31 -3.62 -0.90
N GLN A 33 -1.84 -3.74 -2.11
CA GLN A 33 -2.22 -5.04 -2.68
C GLN A 33 -1.02 -5.98 -2.82
N GLN A 34 0.13 -5.48 -3.28
CA GLN A 34 1.36 -6.26 -3.34
C GLN A 34 1.81 -6.74 -1.96
N GLY A 35 1.70 -5.88 -0.94
CA GLY A 35 1.98 -6.24 0.45
C GLY A 35 1.10 -7.39 0.94
N GLN A 36 -0.21 -7.29 0.73
CA GLN A 36 -1.17 -8.34 1.11
C GLN A 36 -0.88 -9.66 0.39
N GLN A 37 -0.57 -9.62 -0.91
CA GLN A 37 -0.25 -10.83 -1.66
C GLN A 37 1.03 -11.51 -1.14
N LYS A 38 2.06 -10.72 -0.79
CA LYS A 38 3.28 -11.26 -0.19
C LYS A 38 3.02 -11.89 1.18
N LEU A 39 2.19 -11.26 2.01
CA LEU A 39 1.80 -11.82 3.30
C LEU A 39 1.08 -13.16 3.12
N GLN A 40 0.11 -13.24 2.21
CA GLN A 40 -0.60 -14.49 1.90
C GLN A 40 0.35 -15.60 1.43
N GLN A 41 1.30 -15.28 0.54
CA GLN A 41 2.30 -16.24 0.08
C GLN A 41 3.21 -16.72 1.22
N ALA A 42 3.62 -15.82 2.11
CA ALA A 42 4.42 -16.16 3.27
C ALA A 42 3.64 -17.08 4.22
N GLU A 43 2.38 -16.76 4.51
CA GLU A 43 1.49 -17.59 5.33
C GLU A 43 1.32 -18.99 4.74
N GLN A 44 1.07 -19.10 3.44
CA GLN A 44 0.95 -20.39 2.76
C GLN A 44 2.24 -21.20 2.86
N LYS A 45 3.40 -20.54 2.70
CA LYS A 45 4.69 -21.20 2.83
C LYS A 45 4.92 -21.73 4.25
N VAL A 46 4.55 -20.96 5.27
CA VAL A 46 4.61 -21.40 6.67
C VAL A 46 3.65 -22.58 6.91
N LYS A 47 2.42 -22.52 6.39
CA LYS A 47 1.45 -23.64 6.44
C LYS A 47 2.03 -24.93 5.90
N MET A 48 2.67 -24.89 4.72
CA MET A 48 3.29 -26.07 4.11
C MET A 48 4.44 -26.63 4.96
N LEU A 49 5.34 -25.76 5.44
CA LEU A 49 6.49 -26.19 6.25
C LEU A 49 6.06 -26.82 7.58
N LEU A 50 5.02 -26.29 8.22
CA LEU A 50 4.49 -26.85 9.47
C LEU A 50 3.76 -28.18 9.24
N ALA A 51 3.02 -28.31 8.13
CA ALA A 51 2.41 -29.57 7.72
C ALA A 51 3.46 -30.65 7.44
N GLU A 52 4.60 -30.31 6.82
CA GLU A 52 5.74 -31.22 6.64
C GLU A 52 6.37 -31.66 7.98
N GLN A 53 6.30 -30.81 9.01
CA GLN A 53 6.79 -31.10 10.35
C GLN A 53 5.75 -31.79 11.26
N GLY A 54 4.53 -32.05 10.76
CA GLY A 54 3.46 -32.67 11.54
C GLY A 54 2.87 -31.77 12.63
N GLN A 55 3.05 -30.44 12.54
CA GLN A 55 2.46 -29.45 13.43
C GLN A 55 1.29 -28.73 12.72
N GLU A 56 0.06 -28.88 13.22
CA GLU A 56 -1.15 -28.42 12.51
C GLU A 56 -1.77 -27.11 13.06
N ASN A 57 -1.24 -26.49 14.11
CA ASN A 57 -1.88 -25.30 14.69
C ASN A 57 -1.21 -24.01 14.27
N LEU A 58 -1.78 -23.37 13.25
CA LEU A 58 -1.62 -21.95 12.99
C LEU A 58 -2.83 -21.19 13.53
N VAL A 59 -2.56 -20.20 14.37
CA VAL A 59 -3.55 -19.22 14.80
C VAL A 59 -3.48 -18.01 13.87
N ASP A 60 -4.62 -17.40 13.58
CA ASP A 60 -4.67 -16.18 12.78
C ASP A 60 -3.89 -15.06 13.49
N PHE A 61 -3.14 -14.27 12.71
CA PHE A 61 -2.47 -13.10 13.24
C PHE A 61 -3.49 -11.98 13.42
N GLU A 62 -3.94 -11.78 14.67
CA GLU A 62 -4.71 -10.61 15.05
C GLU A 62 -3.75 -9.50 15.52
N PRO A 63 -3.54 -8.43 14.73
CA PRO A 63 -2.76 -7.29 15.21
C PRO A 63 -3.49 -6.66 16.42
N GLU A 64 -2.82 -6.61 17.57
CA GLU A 64 -3.29 -5.86 18.73
C GLU A 64 -3.57 -4.41 18.29
N GLN A 65 -4.82 -3.97 18.50
CA GLN A 65 -5.34 -2.64 18.14
C GLN A 65 -4.63 -1.52 18.93
#